data_AF-A0A1E5QV02-F1
#
_entry.id   AF-A0A1E5QV02-F1
#
_cell.length_a   1.000
_cell.length_b   1.000
_cell.length_c   1.000
_cell.angle_alpha   90.00
_cell.angle_beta   90.00
_cell.angle_gamma   90.00
#
_symmetry.space_group_name_H-M   'P 1'
#
loop_
_entity.id
_entity.type
_entity.pdbx_description
1 polymer ?
#
loop_
_entity_poly.entity_id
_entity_poly.type
_entity_poly.pdbx_seq_one_letter_code
_entity_poly.pdbx_strand_id
1 'polypeptide(L)'
;MNSRYPDNWNEIAFKQKEKVKWRCQKCGVQCIKPGDKTAHLSKSDRAKITMVVHHSNYQPEDNREENLVCLCTACHLGYHTRKRGNISIGQLSLDLDF
;
A
#
# COMPACT_ATOMS: atom_id res chain seq x y z
N MET A 1 -18.95 -4.30 11.87
CA MET A 1 -18.39 -3.46 10.79
C MET A 1 -17.02 -4.06 10.49
N ASN A 2 -16.92 -4.97 9.52
CA ASN A 2 -15.71 -5.76 9.29
C ASN A 2 -14.71 -4.95 8.45
N SER A 3 -13.70 -4.38 9.11
CA SER A 3 -12.51 -3.91 8.42
C SER A 3 -11.87 -5.10 7.70
N ARG A 4 -11.61 -4.97 6.39
CA ARG A 4 -10.87 -5.96 5.61
C ARG A 4 -9.39 -6.04 6.00
N TYR A 5 -8.90 -5.00 6.67
CA TYR A 5 -7.55 -4.96 7.21
C TYR A 5 -7.54 -5.43 8.66
N PRO A 6 -6.47 -6.10 9.12
CA PRO A 6 -6.30 -6.45 10.52
C PRO A 6 -6.07 -5.20 11.38
N ASP A 7 -6.39 -5.28 12.67
CA ASP A 7 -6.26 -4.16 13.62
C ASP A 7 -4.81 -3.63 13.73
N ASN A 8 -3.82 -4.50 13.57
CA ASN A 8 -2.40 -4.17 13.64
C ASN A 8 -1.80 -3.75 12.28
N TRP A 9 -2.61 -3.43 11.26
CA TRP A 9 -2.13 -3.03 9.93
C TRP A 9 -1.08 -1.91 9.98
N ASN A 10 -1.24 -0.92 10.86
CA ASN A 10 -0.28 0.18 10.97
C ASN A 10 1.12 -0.31 11.38
N GLU A 11 1.22 -1.31 12.25
CA GLU A 11 2.49 -1.90 12.67
C GLU A 11 3.12 -2.72 11.55
N ILE A 12 2.31 -3.54 10.86
CA ILE A 12 2.75 -4.32 9.70
C ILE A 12 3.31 -3.38 8.62
N ALA A 13 2.54 -2.34 8.27
CA ALA A 13 2.95 -1.37 7.28
C ALA A 13 4.22 -0.62 7.71
N PHE A 14 4.35 -0.26 8.99
CA PHE A 14 5.56 0.39 9.51
C PHE A 14 6.79 -0.51 9.37
N LYS A 15 6.71 -1.77 9.82
CA LYS A 15 7.81 -2.75 9.72
C LYS A 15 8.26 -2.97 8.28
N GLN A 16 7.31 -3.06 7.33
CA GLN A 16 7.65 -3.16 5.91
C GLN A 16 8.37 -1.91 5.40
N LYS A 17 7.90 -0.72 5.78
CA LYS A 17 8.53 0.54 5.38
C LYS A 17 9.95 0.66 5.93
N GLU A 18 10.15 0.22 7.17
CA GLU A 18 11.45 0.19 7.84
C GLU A 18 12.42 -0.79 7.18
N LYS A 19 11.97 -2.02 6.88
CA LYS A 19 12.78 -3.06 6.21
C LYS A 19 13.40 -2.56 4.90
N VAL A 20 12.66 -1.76 4.14
CA VAL A 20 13.11 -1.21 2.84
C VAL A 20 13.72 0.20 2.96
N LYS A 21 13.95 0.68 4.19
CA LYS A 21 14.57 1.98 4.48
C LYS A 21 13.84 3.16 3.81
N TRP A 22 12.51 3.11 3.74
CA TRP A 22 11.68 4.11 3.06
C TRP A 22 12.05 4.36 1.60
N ARG A 23 12.64 3.37 0.93
CA ARG A 23 12.97 3.45 -0.49
C ARG A 23 11.96 2.64 -1.30
N CYS A 24 11.37 3.27 -2.32
CA CYS A 24 10.41 2.63 -3.20
C CYS A 24 11.03 1.38 -3.85
N GLN A 25 10.40 0.22 -3.69
CA GLN A 25 10.92 -1.06 -4.21
C GLN A 25 10.81 -1.17 -5.74
N LYS A 26 10.04 -0.29 -6.40
CA LYS A 26 9.90 -0.29 -7.87
C LYS A 26 10.90 0.64 -8.54
N CYS A 27 10.93 1.92 -8.16
CA CYS A 27 11.73 2.94 -8.85
C CYS A 27 12.93 3.44 -8.05
N GLY A 28 13.11 2.99 -6.81
CA GLY A 28 14.25 3.35 -5.97
C GLY A 28 14.21 4.77 -5.38
N VAL A 29 13.16 5.56 -5.60
CA VAL A 29 13.06 6.90 -5.01
C VAL A 29 13.04 6.83 -3.48
N GLN A 30 13.74 7.77 -2.83
CA GLN A 30 13.65 7.95 -1.39
C GLN A 30 12.33 8.63 -1.02
N CYS A 31 11.52 7.96 -0.22
CA CYS A 31 10.31 8.52 0.37
C CYS A 31 10.61 9.13 1.75
N ILE A 32 9.65 9.91 2.24
CA ILE A 32 9.70 10.55 3.57
C ILE A 32 9.71 9.47 4.66
N LYS A 33 10.71 9.50 5.55
CA LYS A 33 10.78 8.66 6.75
C LYS A 33 10.31 9.44 8.00
N PRO A 34 9.89 8.74 9.07
CA PRO A 34 9.64 9.36 10.36
C PRO A 34 10.83 10.21 10.81
N GLY A 35 10.55 11.44 11.26
CA GLY A 35 11.58 12.39 11.70
C GLY A 35 12.17 13.29 10.61
N ASP A 36 11.85 13.08 9.34
CA ASP A 36 12.29 13.99 8.28
C ASP A 36 11.65 15.38 8.43
N LYS A 37 12.47 16.42 8.29
CA LYS A 37 11.99 17.81 8.24
C LYS A 37 11.32 18.06 6.88
N THR A 38 10.00 18.15 6.86
CA THR A 38 9.23 18.34 5.60
C THR A 38 8.60 19.73 5.47
N ALA A 39 8.92 20.66 6.37
CA ALA A 39 8.36 22.02 6.37
C ALA A 39 8.68 22.82 5.11
N HIS A 40 9.81 22.51 4.46
CA HIS A 40 10.23 23.15 3.20
C HIS A 40 9.49 22.60 1.97
N LEU A 41 8.76 21.49 2.11
CA LEU A 41 8.01 20.87 1.01
C LEU A 41 6.57 21.36 0.98
N SER A 42 6.06 21.63 -0.23
CA SER A 42 4.63 21.86 -0.42
C SER A 42 3.82 20.61 -0.07
N LYS A 43 2.51 20.77 0.18
CA LYS A 43 1.61 19.62 0.39
C LYS A 43 1.65 18.64 -0.79
N SER A 44 1.71 19.15 -2.01
CA SER A 44 1.77 18.35 -3.24
C SER A 44 3.07 17.55 -3.31
N ASP A 45 4.21 18.19 -3.02
CA ASP A 45 5.50 17.49 -3.08
C ASP A 45 5.61 16.42 -2.00
N ARG A 46 5.16 16.70 -0.77
CA ARG A 46 5.07 15.67 0.27
C ARG A 46 4.24 14.48 -0.20
N ALA A 47 3.06 14.72 -0.77
CA ALA A 47 2.18 13.66 -1.22
C ALA A 47 2.83 12.76 -2.29
N LYS A 48 3.63 13.32 -3.21
CA LYS A 48 4.33 12.54 -4.25
C LYS A 48 5.35 11.55 -3.68
N ILE A 49 6.01 11.91 -2.58
CA ILE A 49 7.07 11.11 -1.94
C ILE A 49 6.63 10.48 -0.60
N THR A 50 5.34 10.43 -0.31
CA THR A 50 4.78 9.59 0.75
C THR A 50 4.87 8.12 0.34
N MET A 51 5.33 7.26 1.24
CA MET A 51 5.38 5.81 1.00
C MET A 51 4.10 5.11 1.43
N VAL A 52 3.61 4.24 0.56
CA VAL A 52 2.43 3.38 0.76
C VAL A 52 2.85 1.92 0.65
N VAL A 53 2.23 1.04 1.44
CA VAL A 53 2.37 -0.41 1.29
C VAL A 53 1.19 -0.91 0.47
N HIS A 54 1.48 -1.70 -0.57
CA HIS A 54 0.50 -2.23 -1.50
C HIS A 54 0.49 -3.75 -1.46
N HIS A 55 -0.69 -4.34 -1.49
CA HIS A 55 -0.89 -5.79 -1.61
C HIS A 55 -0.81 -6.18 -3.09
N SER A 56 0.20 -6.97 -3.47
CA SER A 56 0.47 -7.36 -4.85
C SER A 56 -0.69 -8.15 -5.49
N ASN A 57 -1.45 -8.89 -4.66
CA ASN A 57 -2.66 -9.61 -5.06
C ASN A 57 -3.97 -8.81 -4.88
N TYR A 58 -3.91 -7.55 -4.42
CA TYR A 58 -5.08 -6.70 -4.16
C TYR A 58 -6.06 -7.25 -3.09
N GLN A 59 -5.58 -8.11 -2.18
CA GLN A 59 -6.35 -8.61 -1.05
C GLN A 59 -5.82 -8.01 0.27
N PRO A 60 -6.52 -7.03 0.88
CA PRO A 60 -6.15 -6.43 2.16
C PRO A 60 -5.93 -7.42 3.32
N GLU A 61 -6.58 -8.58 3.25
CA GLU A 61 -6.49 -9.64 4.25
C GLU A 61 -5.14 -10.37 4.19
N ASP A 62 -4.49 -10.44 3.02
CA ASP A 62 -3.26 -11.21 2.81
C ASP A 62 -2.02 -10.38 3.13
N ASN A 63 -1.65 -10.36 4.41
CA ASN A 63 -0.54 -9.55 4.92
C ASN A 63 0.79 -10.30 5.00
N ARG A 64 0.93 -11.41 4.27
CA ARG A 64 2.22 -12.12 4.15
C ARG A 64 3.27 -11.20 3.55
N GLU A 65 4.49 -11.31 4.03
CA GLU A 65 5.57 -10.38 3.70
C GLU A 65 5.82 -10.31 2.18
N GLU A 66 5.79 -11.46 1.51
CA GLU A 66 5.97 -11.61 0.07
C GLU A 66 4.86 -10.96 -0.77
N ASN A 67 3.69 -10.72 -0.21
CA ASN A 67 2.58 -10.05 -0.89
C ASN A 67 2.66 -8.52 -0.77
N LEU A 68 3.40 -8.00 0.22
CA LEU A 68 3.46 -6.58 0.52
C LEU A 68 4.63 -5.90 -0.21
N VAL A 69 4.32 -4.85 -0.97
CA VAL A 69 5.32 -4.03 -1.67
C VAL A 69 5.22 -2.56 -1.27
N CYS A 70 6.33 -1.97 -0.88
CA CYS A 70 6.46 -0.57 -0.50
C CYS A 70 6.74 0.31 -1.72
N LEU A 71 5.83 1.24 -2.02
CA LEU A 71 5.84 2.07 -3.22
C LEU A 71 5.71 3.55 -2.88
N CYS A 72 6.32 4.42 -3.69
CA CYS A 72 5.95 5.84 -3.71
C CYS A 72 4.55 6.02 -4.30
N THR A 73 3.91 7.15 -4.02
CA THR A 73 2.55 7.46 -4.50
C THR A 73 2.38 7.27 -6.01
N ALA A 74 3.34 7.72 -6.82
CA ALA A 74 3.27 7.55 -8.27
C ALA A 74 3.32 6.07 -8.70
N CYS A 75 4.20 5.27 -8.11
CA CYS A 75 4.29 3.83 -8.42
C CYS A 75 3.06 3.06 -7.93
N HIS A 76 2.54 3.43 -6.76
CA HIS A 76 1.32 2.87 -6.20
C HIS A 76 0.12 3.09 -7.11
N LEU A 77 -0.09 4.33 -7.57
CA LEU A 77 -1.14 4.64 -8.55
C LEU A 77 -0.94 3.88 -9.87
N GLY A 78 0.31 3.69 -10.28
CA GLY A 78 0.68 2.84 -11.41
C GLY A 78 0.15 1.41 -11.30
N TYR A 79 0.17 0.81 -10.09
CA TYR A 79 -0.35 -0.54 -9.85
C TYR A 79 -1.87 -0.62 -9.93
N HIS A 80 -2.58 0.47 -9.62
CA HIS A 80 -4.04 0.56 -9.73
C HIS A 80 -4.55 0.96 -11.12
N THR A 81 -3.66 1.16 -12.10
CA THR A 81 -4.08 1.42 -13.48
C THR A 81 -4.85 0.22 -14.06
N ARG A 82 -5.69 0.50 -15.08
CA ARG A 82 -6.49 -0.52 -15.79
C ARG A 82 -7.49 -1.29 -14.91
N LYS A 83 -8.10 -0.61 -13.92
CA LYS A 83 -9.10 -1.17 -13.00
C LYS A 83 -8.58 -2.37 -12.18
N ARG A 84 -7.26 -2.47 -11.97
CA ARG A 84 -6.69 -3.45 -11.06
C ARG A 84 -6.90 -2.97 -9.62
N GLY A 85 -7.63 -3.74 -8.84
CA GLY A 85 -8.04 -3.33 -7.50
C GLY A 85 -8.69 -4.46 -6.73
N ASN A 86 -9.06 -4.14 -5.50
CA ASN A 86 -9.66 -5.08 -4.58
C ASN A 86 -11.02 -5.51 -5.12
N ILE A 87 -11.27 -6.82 -5.07
CA ILE A 87 -12.57 -7.40 -5.39
C ILE A 87 -13.49 -7.18 -4.18
N SER A 88 -14.68 -6.63 -4.40
CA SER A 88 -15.68 -6.47 -3.33
C SER A 88 -16.14 -7.83 -2.80
N ILE A 89 -16.49 -7.89 -1.51
CA ILE A 89 -17.04 -9.11 -0.90
C ILE A 89 -18.32 -9.49 -1.69
N GLY A 90 -18.39 -10.73 -2.18
CA GLY A 90 -19.50 -11.23 -3.00
C GLY A 90 -19.43 -10.95 -4.49
N GLN A 91 -18.45 -10.18 -5.00
CA GLN A 91 -18.37 -9.92 -6.45
C GLN A 91 -18.06 -11.20 -7.27
N LEU A 92 -17.44 -12.19 -6.65
CA LEU A 92 -17.11 -13.49 -7.26
C LEU A 92 -17.87 -14.66 -6.64
N SER A 93 -18.88 -14.43 -5.80
CA SER A 93 -19.73 -15.53 -5.35
C SER A 93 -20.59 -16.00 -6.51
N LEU A 94 -20.60 -17.31 -6.73
CA LEU A 94 -21.56 -17.95 -7.61
C LEU A 94 -22.70 -18.44 -6.73
N ASP A 95 -23.90 -17.95 -6.98
CA ASP A 95 -25.11 -18.47 -6.36
C ASP A 95 -25.42 -19.80 -7.03
N LEU A 96 -24.94 -20.89 -6.42
CA LEU A 96 -25.25 -22.24 -6.83
C LEU A 96 -26.44 -22.75 -6.01
N ASP A 97 -27.59 -22.10 -6.19
CA ASP A 97 -28.86 -22.63 -5.71
C ASP A 97 -29.36 -23.64 -6.76
N PHE A 98 -29.13 -24.92 -6.51
CA PHE A 98 -29.73 -26.05 -7.24
C PHE A 98 -30.92 -26.62 -6.46
#